data_AF-A0A6N6TBM7-F1
#
_entry.id   AF-A0A6N6TBM7-F1
#
_cell.length_a   1.000
_cell.length_b   1.000
_cell.length_c   1.000
_cell.angle_alpha   90.00
_cell.angle_beta   90.00
_cell.angle_gamma   90.00
#
_symmetry.space_group_name_H-M   'P 1'
#
loop_
_entity.id
_entity.type
_entity.pdbx_description
1 polymer ?
#
loop_
_entity_poly.entity_id
_entity_poly.type
_entity_poly.pdbx_seq_one_letter_code
_entity_poly.pdbx_strand_id
1 'polypeptide(L)'
;MQLKDFARRLPDQVWELFEPILPPRIWCGNGRPPKSDRDCFHALLYVLVTGIPWEMLPAGFPSYKTVQRRLKVWLALDVFHHAWRQLAERYQTLHGINWDQVLLDGSKKPAKKGANKPDRRRWTALTVGRPCNSRATAGPCPWG
;
A
#
# COMPACT_ATOMS: atom_id res chain seq x y z
N MET A 1 -28.34 -3.75 1.37
CA MET A 1 -27.08 -3.56 0.62
C MET A 1 -25.99 -4.31 1.37
N GLN A 2 -25.47 -5.41 0.83
CA GLN A 2 -24.40 -6.17 1.48
C GLN A 2 -23.04 -5.68 1.01
N LEU A 3 -22.02 -5.78 1.86
CA LEU A 3 -20.65 -5.35 1.53
C LEU A 3 -20.10 -6.05 0.26
N LYS A 4 -20.54 -7.29 0.01
CA LYS A 4 -20.15 -8.10 -1.16
C LYS A 4 -20.64 -7.52 -2.49
N ASP A 5 -21.74 -6.75 -2.47
CA ASP A 5 -22.34 -6.20 -3.68
C ASP A 5 -21.42 -5.14 -4.32
N PHE A 6 -20.65 -4.42 -3.50
CA PHE A 6 -19.68 -3.42 -3.95
C PHE A 6 -18.55 -4.00 -4.80
N ALA A 7 -18.16 -5.26 -4.57
CA ALA A 7 -17.16 -5.91 -5.41
C ALA A 7 -17.71 -6.13 -6.83
N ARG A 8 -18.98 -6.53 -6.97
CA ARG A 8 -19.59 -6.78 -8.27
C ARG A 8 -19.86 -5.49 -9.04
N ARG A 9 -20.35 -4.46 -8.37
CA ARG A 9 -20.67 -3.17 -8.98
C ARG A 9 -20.48 -2.06 -7.97
N LEU A 10 -19.83 -0.98 -8.38
CA LEU A 10 -19.82 0.28 -7.64
C LEU A 10 -21.16 1.02 -7.84
N PRO A 11 -21.99 1.16 -6.80
CA PRO A 11 -23.27 1.88 -6.87
C PRO A 11 -23.01 3.38 -7.05
N ASP A 12 -23.79 4.02 -7.92
CA ASP A 12 -23.61 5.43 -8.26
C ASP A 12 -23.73 6.32 -7.02
N GLN A 13 -24.69 6.03 -6.13
CA GLN A 13 -24.87 6.76 -4.86
C GLN A 13 -23.61 6.76 -3.97
N VAL A 14 -22.82 5.69 -3.99
CA VAL A 14 -21.55 5.67 -3.23
C VAL A 14 -20.48 6.43 -3.98
N TRP A 15 -20.42 6.31 -5.30
CA TRP A 15 -19.49 7.07 -6.11
C TRP A 15 -19.70 8.58 -5.99
N GLU A 16 -20.95 9.05 -6.02
CA GLU A 16 -21.33 10.47 -5.87
C GLU A 16 -20.86 11.09 -4.55
N LEU A 17 -20.66 10.28 -3.50
CA LEU A 17 -20.09 10.77 -2.23
C LEU A 17 -18.58 10.96 -2.30
N PHE A 18 -17.90 10.10 -3.05
CA PHE A 18 -16.44 10.14 -3.16
C PHE A 18 -15.96 11.10 -4.24
N GLU A 19 -16.65 11.17 -5.38
CA GLU A 19 -16.30 12.03 -6.51
C GLU A 19 -15.94 13.48 -6.13
N PRO A 20 -16.71 14.20 -5.30
CA PRO A 20 -16.37 15.58 -4.94
C PRO A 20 -15.19 15.70 -3.95
N ILE A 21 -14.83 14.62 -3.25
CA ILE A 21 -13.72 14.59 -2.28
C ILE A 21 -12.40 14.29 -3.00
N LEU A 22 -12.48 13.60 -4.14
CA LEU A 22 -11.30 13.17 -4.87
C LEU A 22 -10.62 14.35 -5.59
N PRO A 23 -9.27 14.39 -5.60
CA PRO A 23 -8.56 15.46 -6.27
C PRO A 23 -8.84 15.43 -7.78
N PRO A 24 -9.18 16.58 -8.40
CA PRO A 24 -9.43 16.63 -9.82
C PRO A 24 -8.15 16.28 -10.58
N ARG A 25 -8.29 15.46 -11.63
CA ARG A 25 -7.16 14.98 -12.40
C ARG A 25 -7.18 15.56 -13.81
N ILE A 26 -6.49 16.67 -13.97
CA ILE A 26 -6.37 17.37 -15.25
C ILE A 26 -5.37 16.61 -16.12
N TRP A 27 -5.80 16.19 -17.31
CA TRP A 27 -4.91 15.63 -18.32
C TRP A 27 -4.40 16.74 -19.22
N CYS A 28 -3.09 17.04 -19.14
CA CYS A 28 -2.46 18.10 -19.92
C CYS A 28 -2.11 17.69 -21.37
N GLY A 29 -2.78 16.69 -21.94
CA GLY A 29 -2.57 16.25 -23.33
C GLY A 29 -1.32 15.42 -23.61
N ASN A 30 -0.35 15.37 -22.69
CA ASN A 30 0.90 14.63 -22.89
C ASN A 30 0.82 13.20 -22.36
N GLY A 31 1.25 12.24 -23.18
CA GLY A 31 1.35 10.81 -22.82
C GLY A 31 0.01 10.08 -22.72
N ARG A 32 0.02 8.92 -22.05
CA ARG A 32 -1.17 8.07 -21.91
C ARG A 32 -2.20 8.75 -21.00
N PRO A 33 -3.47 8.88 -21.43
CA PRO A 33 -4.53 9.42 -20.58
C PRO A 33 -4.61 8.70 -19.23
N PRO A 34 -4.85 9.44 -18.14
CA PRO A 34 -5.08 8.82 -16.85
C PRO A 34 -6.30 7.90 -16.88
N LYS A 35 -6.24 6.78 -16.16
CA LYS A 35 -7.43 5.94 -15.92
C LYS A 35 -8.52 6.71 -15.16
N SER A 36 -9.77 6.28 -15.21
CA SER A 36 -10.83 6.96 -14.44
C SER A 36 -10.67 6.71 -12.94
N ASP A 37 -10.97 7.72 -12.11
CA ASP A 37 -10.97 7.57 -10.65
C ASP A 37 -12.01 6.57 -10.18
N ARG A 38 -13.14 6.50 -10.89
CA ARG A 38 -14.21 5.53 -10.67
C ARG A 38 -13.73 4.09 -10.82
N ASP A 39 -13.03 3.75 -11.90
CA ASP A 39 -12.53 2.39 -12.12
C ASP A 39 -11.48 1.99 -11.07
N CYS A 40 -10.64 2.94 -10.66
CA CYS A 40 -9.65 2.68 -9.61
C CYS A 40 -10.27 2.54 -8.23
N PHE A 41 -11.34 3.29 -7.94
CA PHE A 41 -12.08 3.14 -6.70
C PHE A 41 -12.84 1.81 -6.65
N HIS A 42 -13.46 1.40 -7.76
CA HIS A 42 -14.10 0.09 -7.87
C HIS A 42 -13.08 -1.06 -7.72
N ALA A 43 -11.91 -0.96 -8.36
CA ALA A 43 -10.83 -1.94 -8.20
C ALA A 43 -10.33 -2.03 -6.75
N LEU A 44 -10.20 -0.89 -6.07
CA LEU A 44 -9.84 -0.85 -4.65
C LEU A 44 -10.88 -1.58 -3.79
N LEU A 45 -12.17 -1.27 -3.98
CA LEU A 45 -13.24 -1.94 -3.24
C LEU A 45 -13.28 -3.44 -3.53
N TYR A 46 -13.06 -3.85 -4.77
CA TYR A 46 -12.97 -5.25 -5.13
C TYR A 46 -11.92 -5.98 -4.29
N VAL A 47 -10.71 -5.43 -4.21
CA VAL A 47 -9.61 -6.01 -3.41
C VAL A 47 -9.94 -6.02 -1.91
N LEU A 48 -10.50 -4.93 -1.38
CA LEU A 48 -10.83 -4.83 0.04
C LEU A 48 -11.93 -5.81 0.47
N VAL A 49 -12.96 -6.00 -0.36
CA VAL A 49 -14.11 -6.86 -0.07
C VAL A 49 -13.76 -8.34 -0.25
N THR A 50 -12.99 -8.67 -1.29
CA THR A 50 -12.63 -10.07 -1.61
C THR A 50 -11.38 -10.55 -0.87
N GLY A 51 -10.52 -9.63 -0.41
CA GLY A 51 -9.27 -9.95 0.28
C GLY A 51 -8.22 -10.58 -0.63
N ILE A 52 -8.37 -10.49 -1.96
CA ILE A 52 -7.39 -11.07 -2.89
C ILE A 52 -6.05 -10.31 -2.87
N PRO A 53 -4.94 -10.96 -3.25
CA PRO A 53 -3.70 -10.26 -3.52
C PRO A 53 -3.87 -9.26 -4.66
N TRP A 54 -3.18 -8.11 -4.58
CA TRP A 54 -3.19 -7.09 -5.64
C TRP A 54 -2.80 -7.64 -7.03
N GLU A 55 -1.91 -8.62 -7.08
CA GLU A 55 -1.42 -9.25 -8.30
C GLU A 55 -2.49 -10.10 -9.01
N MET A 56 -3.51 -10.55 -8.27
CA MET A 56 -4.62 -11.37 -8.76
C MET A 56 -5.83 -10.53 -9.19
N LEU A 57 -5.66 -9.21 -9.31
CA LEU A 57 -6.75 -8.33 -9.73
C LEU A 57 -7.22 -8.71 -11.16
N PRO A 58 -8.53 -8.95 -11.37
CA PRO A 58 -9.04 -9.43 -12.66
C PRO A 58 -8.70 -8.52 -13.85
N ALA A 59 -8.50 -9.14 -15.02
CA ALA A 59 -8.35 -8.44 -16.29
C ALA A 59 -9.66 -7.69 -16.63
N GLY A 60 -9.60 -6.36 -16.65
CA GLY A 60 -10.76 -5.47 -16.78
C GLY A 60 -10.63 -4.25 -15.87
N PHE A 61 -10.00 -4.43 -14.71
CA PHE A 61 -9.62 -3.31 -13.86
C PHE A 61 -8.35 -2.61 -14.35
N PRO A 62 -8.13 -1.35 -13.93
CA PRO A 62 -6.84 -0.70 -14.05
C PRO A 62 -5.73 -1.54 -13.40
N SER A 63 -4.51 -1.45 -13.92
CA SER A 63 -3.35 -2.14 -13.32
C SER A 63 -3.26 -1.87 -11.83
N TYR A 64 -3.02 -2.91 -11.03
CA TYR A 64 -2.93 -2.82 -9.57
C TYR A 64 -1.94 -1.74 -9.11
N LYS A 65 -0.82 -1.54 -9.83
CA LYS A 65 0.16 -0.47 -9.54
C LYS A 65 -0.46 0.92 -9.64
N THR A 66 -1.36 1.12 -10.60
CA THR A 66 -2.10 2.39 -10.77
C THR A 66 -3.06 2.61 -9.62
N VAL A 67 -3.79 1.57 -9.20
CA VAL A 67 -4.72 1.63 -8.07
C VAL A 67 -3.97 1.91 -6.77
N GLN A 68 -2.87 1.22 -6.49
CA GLN A 68 -2.04 1.45 -5.31
C GLN A 68 -1.46 2.86 -5.28
N ARG A 69 -0.99 3.39 -6.41
CA ARG A 69 -0.52 4.79 -6.47
C ARG A 69 -1.64 5.77 -6.14
N ARG A 70 -2.86 5.51 -6.61
CA ARG A 70 -4.03 6.35 -6.28
C ARG A 70 -4.42 6.25 -4.82
N LEU A 71 -4.48 5.03 -4.29
CA LEU A 71 -4.74 4.81 -2.87
C LEU A 71 -3.77 5.60 -2.00
N LYS A 72 -2.47 5.60 -2.33
CA LYS A 72 -1.47 6.41 -1.61
C LYS A 72 -1.78 7.91 -1.65
N VAL A 73 -2.15 8.44 -2.82
CA VAL A 73 -2.54 9.86 -2.95
C VAL A 73 -3.80 10.16 -2.15
N TRP A 74 -4.82 9.31 -2.21
CA TRP A 74 -6.07 9.49 -1.49
C TRP A 74 -5.90 9.40 0.02
N LEU A 75 -5.02 8.51 0.49
CA LEU A 75 -4.65 8.43 1.91
C LEU A 75 -3.88 9.68 2.36
N ALA A 76 -2.96 10.20 1.54
CA ALA A 76 -2.22 11.40 1.87
C ALA A 76 -3.08 12.68 1.89
N LEU A 77 -4.24 12.65 1.22
CA LEU A 77 -5.22 13.74 1.19
C LEU A 77 -6.42 13.50 2.13
N ASP A 78 -6.33 12.50 3.02
CA ASP A 78 -7.39 12.17 3.99
C ASP A 78 -8.78 11.96 3.36
N VAL A 79 -8.84 11.54 2.10
CA VAL A 79 -10.11 11.36 1.34
C VAL A 79 -11.09 10.46 2.10
N PHE A 80 -10.59 9.36 2.66
CA PHE A 80 -11.43 8.41 3.41
C PHE A 80 -11.90 8.98 4.74
N HIS A 81 -11.10 9.84 5.38
CA HIS A 81 -11.51 10.51 6.60
C HIS A 81 -12.62 11.51 6.32
N HIS A 82 -12.51 12.30 5.25
CA HIS A 82 -13.58 13.19 4.78
C HIS A 82 -14.86 12.43 4.44
N ALA A 83 -14.75 11.31 3.72
CA ALA A 83 -15.91 10.47 3.38
C ALA A 83 -16.56 9.88 4.62
N TRP A 84 -15.76 9.37 5.58
CA TRP A 84 -16.26 8.84 6.84
C TRP A 84 -16.98 9.91 7.67
N ARG A 85 -16.43 11.12 7.74
CA ARG A 85 -17.04 12.24 8.46
C ARG A 85 -18.42 12.59 7.90
N GLN A 86 -18.54 12.71 6.57
CA GLN A 86 -19.84 12.97 5.93
C GLN A 86 -20.86 11.87 6.23
N LEU A 87 -20.42 10.61 6.23
CA LEU A 87 -21.29 9.48 6.58
C LEU A 87 -21.71 9.54 8.05
N ALA A 88 -20.79 9.86 8.96
CA ALA A 88 -21.06 10.00 10.39
C ALA A 88 -22.05 11.14 10.67
N GLU A 89 -21.89 12.29 10.00
CA GLU A 89 -22.82 13.43 10.11
C GLU A 89 -24.23 13.05 9.63
N ARG A 90 -24.36 12.35 8.49
CA ARG A 90 -25.65 11.83 8.01
C ARG A 90 -26.28 10.84 8.98
N TYR A 91 -25.47 9.94 9.55
CA TYR A 91 -25.94 8.96 10.52
C TYR A 91 -26.42 9.63 11.83
N GLN A 92 -25.68 10.65 12.30
CA GLN A 92 -26.08 11.45 13.46
C GLN A 92 -27.46 12.08 13.26
N THR A 93 -27.76 12.62 12.08
CA THR A 93 -29.06 13.22 11.78
C THR A 93 -30.21 12.20 11.77
N LEU A 94 -29.97 10.99 11.26
CA LEU A 94 -31.01 9.98 11.09
C LEU A 94 -31.29 9.16 12.37
N HIS A 95 -30.24 8.81 13.10
CA HIS A 95 -30.32 7.83 14.18
C HIS A 95 -29.67 8.29 15.48
N GLY A 96 -28.82 9.32 15.44
CA GLY A 96 -28.00 9.75 16.58
C GLY A 96 -26.88 8.76 16.90
N ILE A 97 -25.70 9.30 17.21
CA ILE A 97 -24.58 8.55 17.77
C ILE A 97 -24.78 8.55 19.29
N ASN A 98 -24.84 7.35 19.89
CA ASN A 98 -24.89 7.21 21.33
C ASN A 98 -23.47 7.44 21.90
N TRP A 99 -23.21 8.65 22.41
CA TRP A 99 -21.92 9.02 22.99
C TRP A 99 -21.64 8.38 24.35
N ASP A 100 -22.66 7.81 25.01
CA ASP A 100 -22.51 7.10 26.28
C ASP A 100 -21.88 5.71 26.09
N GLN A 101 -21.82 5.21 24.86
CA GLN A 101 -21.27 3.90 24.52
C GLN A 101 -20.23 4.02 23.40
N VAL A 102 -18.94 3.91 23.78
CA VAL A 102 -17.83 3.88 22.83
C VAL A 102 -17.25 2.46 22.78
N LEU A 103 -17.47 1.74 21.68
CA LEU A 103 -16.79 0.47 21.41
C LEU A 103 -15.46 0.73 20.69
N LEU A 104 -14.35 0.46 21.37
CA LEU A 104 -13.02 0.41 20.78
C LEU A 104 -12.74 -1.00 20.25
N ASP A 105 -13.03 -1.25 18.97
CA ASP A 105 -12.62 -2.50 18.33
C ASP A 105 -11.15 -2.43 17.91
N GLY A 106 -10.30 -3.10 18.68
CA GLY A 106 -8.86 -3.18 18.44
C GLY A 106 -8.35 -4.60 18.60
N SER A 107 -8.16 -5.31 17.50
CA SER A 107 -7.54 -6.64 17.53
C SER A 107 -6.02 -6.52 17.74
N LYS A 108 -5.53 -6.72 18.98
CA LYS A 108 -4.10 -6.90 19.25
C LYS A 108 -3.64 -8.27 18.73
N LYS A 109 -2.93 -8.31 17.61
CA LYS A 109 -2.19 -9.52 17.22
C LYS A 109 -0.86 -9.54 17.97
N PRO A 110 -0.59 -10.56 18.80
CA PRO A 110 0.73 -10.68 19.40
C PRO A 110 1.77 -10.81 18.28
N ALA A 111 2.85 -10.03 18.36
CA ALA A 111 3.97 -10.21 17.46
C ALA A 111 4.43 -11.66 17.56
N LYS A 112 4.69 -12.32 16.42
CA LYS A 112 5.39 -13.61 16.45
C LYS A 112 6.72 -13.34 17.15
N LYS A 113 6.86 -13.83 18.38
CA LYS A 113 8.10 -13.78 19.15
C LYS A 113 9.13 -14.55 18.31
N GLY A 114 9.89 -13.83 17.49
CA GLY A 114 11.04 -14.38 16.80
C GLY A 114 11.95 -14.88 17.91
N ALA A 115 12.07 -16.21 18.04
CA ALA A 115 13.06 -16.75 18.95
C ALA A 115 14.40 -16.17 18.50
N ASN A 116 15.05 -15.42 19.39
CA ASN A 116 16.48 -15.14 19.28
C ASN A 116 17.20 -16.48 19.49
N LYS A 117 17.13 -17.36 18.49
CA LYS A 117 18.12 -18.40 18.33
C LYS A 117 19.24 -17.69 17.57
N PRO A 118 20.32 -17.27 18.24
CA PRO A 118 21.53 -16.98 17.49
C PRO A 118 21.81 -18.24 16.67
N ASP A 119 21.77 -18.10 15.35
CA ASP A 119 22.30 -19.13 14.48
C ASP A 119 23.72 -19.44 14.96
N ARG A 120 24.02 -20.74 15.10
CA ARG A 120 25.32 -21.20 15.55
C ARG A 120 26.28 -20.91 14.41
N ARG A 121 26.82 -19.69 14.34
CA ARG A 121 27.88 -19.34 13.41
C ARG A 121 29.00 -20.36 13.61
N ARG A 122 29.24 -21.20 12.61
CA ARG A 122 30.48 -21.97 12.56
C ARG A 122 31.60 -20.93 12.58
N TRP A 123 32.48 -21.02 13.57
CA TRP A 123 33.74 -20.31 13.54
C TRP A 123 34.44 -20.71 12.25
N THR A 124 34.56 -19.78 11.30
CA THR A 124 35.48 -19.94 10.19
C THR A 124 36.85 -19.91 10.82
N ALA A 125 37.53 -21.05 10.85
CA ALA A 125 38.93 -21.12 11.26
C ALA A 125 39.69 -20.01 10.53
N LEU A 126 40.51 -19.25 11.26
CA LEU A 126 41.44 -18.31 10.66
C LEU A 126 42.32 -19.10 9.70
N THR A 127 42.09 -18.93 8.40
CA THR A 127 43.03 -19.42 7.40
C THR A 127 44.29 -18.59 7.59
N VAL A 128 45.32 -19.19 8.18
CA VAL A 128 46.66 -18.59 8.23
C VAL A 128 47.08 -18.38 6.78
N GLY A 129 47.12 -17.12 6.33
CA GLY A 129 47.63 -16.76 5.02
C GLY A 129 49.08 -17.23 4.88
N ARG A 130 49.42 -17.82 3.72
CA ARG A 130 50.80 -18.13 3.36
C ARG A 130 51.67 -16.86 3.46
N PRO A 131 52.89 -16.92 4.00
CA PRO A 131 53.79 -15.78 3.93
C PRO A 131 54.20 -15.51 2.49
N CYS A 132 54.14 -14.25 2.08
CA CYS A 132 54.61 -13.78 0.77
C CYS A 132 56.15 -13.81 0.73
N ASN A 133 56.73 -14.85 0.11
CA ASN A 133 58.15 -14.86 -0.26
C ASN A 133 58.31 -14.39 -1.71
N SER A 134 58.10 -13.10 -1.98
CA SER A 134 58.54 -12.48 -3.22
C SER A 134 59.65 -11.49 -2.90
N ARG A 135 60.88 -11.86 -3.29
CA ARG A 135 62.07 -11.02 -3.23
C ARG A 135 61.87 -9.88 -4.22
N ALA A 136 61.65 -8.66 -3.74
CA ALA A 136 61.52 -7.49 -4.60
C ALA A 136 62.87 -7.18 -5.26
N THR A 137 62.99 -7.43 -6.55
CA THR A 137 64.04 -6.83 -7.38
C THR A 137 63.57 -5.43 -7.77
N ALA A 138 64.21 -4.40 -7.20
CA ALA A 138 64.02 -3.02 -7.63
C ALA A 138 64.61 -2.85 -9.05
N GLY A 139 63.74 -2.83 -10.06
CA GLY A 139 64.08 -2.32 -11.38
C GLY A 139 63.71 -0.84 -11.47
N PRO A 140 64.47 0.01 -12.19
CA PRO A 140 64.15 1.43 -12.31
C PRO A 140 62.87 1.64 -13.13
N CYS A 141 62.00 2.55 -12.68
CA CYS A 141 60.78 2.95 -13.39
C CYS A 141 61.12 3.56 -14.76
N PRO A 142 60.53 3.05 -15.87
CA PRO A 142 60.42 3.82 -17.11
C PRO A 142 59.22 4.77 -16.97
N TRP A 143 59.25 5.93 -17.61
CA TRP A 143 58.25 7.02 -17.53
C TRP A 143 58.32 7.76 -16.18
N GLY A 144 58.92 8.94 -16.05
CA GLY A 144 59.00 10.07 -16.98
C GLY A 144 58.30 11.24 -16.32
#